data_AF-A0A7T8JZD1-F1
#
_entry.id   AF-A0A7T8JZD1-F1
#
_cell.length_a   1.000
_cell.length_b   1.000
_cell.length_c   1.000
_cell.angle_alpha   90.00
_cell.angle_beta   90.00
_cell.angle_gamma   90.00
#
_symmetry.space_group_name_H-M   'P 1'
#
loop_
_entity.id
_entity.type
_entity.pdbx_description
1 polymer ?
#
loop_
_entity_poly.entity_id
_entity_poly.type
_entity_poly.pdbx_seq_one_letter_code
_entity_poly.pdbx_strand_id
1 'polypeptide(L)'
;MVFGIISFDGDVMPPHFFPKGLRLDSEGYVALMRDVVAPWIKKVAAGRPFVFQQDLAPCNTSRKTQKWLSENLDDYTSPNIRPPNSPDCNPYDFYLWGAVERDTNRTACNTMAELKARITLCFKKLPRDQV
;
A
#
# COMPACT_ATOMS: atom_id res chain seq x y z
N MET A 1 -2.38 8.39 9.11
CA MET A 1 -2.50 7.15 8.32
C MET A 1 -1.37 7.14 7.31
N VAL A 2 -0.82 5.97 7.04
CA VAL A 2 0.24 5.75 6.04
C VAL A 2 -0.22 4.64 5.09
N PHE A 3 0.14 4.76 3.82
CA PHE A 3 -0.13 3.76 2.78
C PHE A 3 1.18 3.42 2.06
N GLY A 4 1.31 2.18 1.62
CA GLY A 4 2.48 1.70 0.90
C GLY A 4 2.12 0.52 0.03
N ILE A 5 3.04 0.19 -0.87
CA ILE A 5 2.93 -0.91 -1.83
C ILE A 5 4.30 -1.56 -1.91
N ILE A 6 4.29 -2.87 -2.07
CA ILE A 6 5.48 -3.67 -2.37
C ILE A 6 5.24 -4.47 -3.65
N SER A 7 6.33 -4.81 -4.36
CA SER A 7 6.30 -5.77 -5.47
C SER A 7 6.88 -7.11 -5.01
N PHE A 8 6.53 -8.18 -5.73
CA PHE A 8 7.14 -9.50 -5.55
C PHE A 8 8.66 -9.51 -5.76
N ASP A 9 9.20 -8.59 -6.57
CA ASP A 9 10.64 -8.49 -6.80
C ASP A 9 11.36 -7.77 -5.65
N GLY A 10 10.64 -7.28 -4.64
CA GLY A 10 11.17 -6.56 -3.49
C GLY A 10 11.22 -5.04 -3.65
N ASP A 11 10.52 -4.47 -4.64
CA ASP A 11 10.44 -3.01 -4.78
C ASP A 11 9.48 -2.43 -3.75
N VAL A 12 9.93 -1.40 -3.03
CA VAL A 12 9.14 -0.75 -1.98
C VAL A 12 8.76 0.66 -2.41
N MET A 13 7.46 0.95 -2.44
CA MET A 13 6.97 2.30 -2.68
C MET A 13 7.30 3.19 -1.49
N PRO A 14 7.84 4.41 -1.70
CA PRO A 14 7.97 5.38 -0.62
C PRO A 14 6.61 5.57 0.09
N PRO A 15 6.58 5.60 1.44
CA PRO A 15 5.32 5.63 2.17
C PRO A 15 4.55 6.91 1.87
N HIS A 16 3.26 6.76 1.54
CA HIS A 16 2.34 7.87 1.33
C HIS A 16 1.67 8.25 2.66
N PHE A 17 1.86 9.49 3.10
CA PHE A 17 1.29 9.98 4.35
C PHE A 17 0.05 10.82 4.11
N PHE A 18 -1.07 10.41 4.69
CA PHE A 18 -2.29 11.21 4.65
C PHE A 18 -2.29 12.32 5.71
N PRO A 19 -2.99 13.44 5.46
CA PRO A 19 -3.30 14.44 6.47
C PRO A 19 -3.94 13.84 7.72
N LYS A 20 -3.66 14.44 8.89
CA LYS A 20 -4.26 14.02 10.16
C LYS A 20 -5.78 14.17 10.09
N GLY A 21 -6.50 13.14 10.52
CA GLY A 21 -7.97 13.15 10.56
C GLY A 21 -8.65 12.85 9.22
N LEU A 22 -7.91 12.68 8.13
CA LEU A 22 -8.50 12.27 6.85
C LEU A 22 -9.11 10.86 6.98
N ARG A 23 -10.35 10.72 6.53
CA ARG A 23 -10.99 9.44 6.25
C ARG A 23 -11.02 9.25 4.74
N LEU A 24 -10.38 8.19 4.26
CA LEU A 24 -10.27 7.93 2.83
C LEU A 24 -11.57 7.31 2.32
N ASP A 25 -12.25 8.01 1.43
CA ASP A 25 -13.42 7.49 0.72
C ASP A 25 -13.01 6.91 -0.65
N SER A 26 -14.00 6.50 -1.44
CA SER A 26 -13.77 5.93 -2.77
C SER A 26 -13.17 6.93 -3.76
N GLU A 27 -13.46 8.22 -3.63
CA GLU A 27 -12.94 9.24 -4.53
C GLU A 27 -11.48 9.56 -4.22
N GLY A 28 -11.17 9.76 -2.94
CA GLY A 28 -9.80 9.92 -2.48
C GLY A 28 -8.95 8.69 -2.79
N TYR A 29 -9.51 7.48 -2.69
CA TYR A 29 -8.79 6.27 -3.06
C TYR A 29 -8.51 6.20 -4.57
N VAL A 30 -9.48 6.51 -5.43
CA VAL A 30 -9.23 6.58 -6.89
C VAL A 30 -8.21 7.65 -7.23
N ALA A 31 -8.23 8.81 -6.57
CA ALA A 31 -7.21 9.84 -6.76
C ALA A 31 -5.81 9.35 -6.35
N LEU A 32 -5.69 8.69 -5.19
CA LEU A 32 -4.45 8.04 -4.76
C LEU A 32 -3.96 7.02 -5.80
N MET A 33 -4.88 6.19 -6.31
CA MET A 33 -4.56 5.16 -7.30
C MET A 33 -4.03 5.77 -8.60
N ARG A 34 -4.69 6.83 -9.08
CA ARG A 34 -4.33 7.54 -10.31
C ARG A 34 -3.02 8.31 -10.18
N ASP A 35 -2.86 9.06 -9.11
CA ASP A 35 -1.81 10.08 -9.01
C ASP A 35 -0.52 9.55 -8.38
N VAL A 36 -0.61 8.46 -7.60
CA VAL A 36 0.54 7.92 -6.84
C VAL A 36 0.83 6.48 -7.22
N VAL A 37 -0.17 5.60 -7.12
CA VAL A 37 0.04 4.15 -7.19
C VAL A 37 0.33 3.67 -8.60
N ALA A 38 -0.57 3.92 -9.56
CA ALA A 38 -0.41 3.40 -10.91
C ALA A 38 0.85 3.93 -11.61
N PRO A 39 1.25 5.22 -11.48
CA PRO A 39 2.53 5.69 -11.98
C PRO A 39 3.72 4.94 -11.37
N TRP A 40 3.69 4.65 -10.07
CA TRP A 40 4.75 3.90 -9.40
C TRP A 40 4.82 2.44 -9.86
N ILE A 41 3.67 1.75 -9.93
CA ILE A 41 3.61 0.36 -10.41
C ILE A 41 4.11 0.28 -11.86
N LYS A 42 3.66 1.15 -12.76
CA LYS A 42 4.10 1.15 -14.17
C LYS A 42 5.62 1.34 -14.29
N LYS A 43 6.21 2.19 -13.45
CA LYS A 43 7.66 2.38 -13.39
C LYS A 43 8.39 1.10 -12.95
N VAL A 44 7.91 0.44 -11.90
CA VAL A 44 8.54 -0.75 -11.32
C VAL A 44 8.33 -2.01 -12.18
N ALA A 45 7.12 -2.17 -12.73
CA ALA A 45 6.78 -3.26 -13.62
C ALA A 45 7.62 -3.20 -14.92
N ALA A 46 8.00 -1.99 -15.36
CA ALA A 46 8.83 -1.77 -16.54
C ALA A 46 8.27 -2.47 -17.80
N GLY A 47 6.94 -2.43 -17.95
CA GLY A 47 6.22 -3.06 -19.07
C GLY A 47 5.89 -4.54 -18.87
N ARG A 48 6.27 -5.15 -17.75
CA ARG A 48 5.84 -6.51 -17.39
C ARG A 48 4.38 -6.48 -16.91
N PRO A 49 3.58 -7.51 -17.24
CA PRO A 49 2.25 -7.64 -16.69
C PRO A 49 2.30 -7.84 -15.17
N PHE A 50 1.33 -7.28 -14.45
CA PHE A 50 1.24 -7.40 -13.00
C PHE A 50 -0.21 -7.63 -12.54
N VAL A 51 -0.36 -8.20 -11.36
CA VAL A 51 -1.65 -8.31 -10.66
C VAL A 51 -1.60 -7.43 -9.42
N PHE A 52 -2.53 -6.49 -9.29
CA PHE A 52 -2.65 -5.66 -8.10
C PHE A 52 -3.51 -6.33 -7.03
N GLN A 53 -2.98 -6.46 -5.82
CA GLN A 53 -3.70 -7.02 -4.67
C GLN A 53 -3.96 -5.93 -3.61
N GLN A 54 -5.18 -5.92 -3.06
CA GLN A 54 -5.61 -5.02 -1.98
C GLN A 54 -6.51 -5.74 -0.97
N ASP A 55 -6.81 -5.08 0.16
CA ASP A 55 -7.77 -5.58 1.16
C ASP A 55 -9.24 -5.30 0.75
N LEU A 56 -10.18 -5.67 1.61
CA LEU A 56 -11.61 -5.47 1.39
C LEU A 56 -12.17 -4.19 2.03
N ALA A 57 -11.34 -3.15 2.26
CA ALA A 57 -11.82 -1.89 2.80
C ALA A 57 -12.96 -1.30 1.92
N PRO A 58 -13.97 -0.60 2.51
CA PRO A 58 -15.11 -0.11 1.75
C PRO A 58 -14.76 0.80 0.56
N CYS A 59 -13.71 1.62 0.68
CA CYS A 59 -13.23 2.45 -0.43
C CYS A 59 -12.64 1.60 -1.57
N ASN A 60 -11.98 0.48 -1.25
CA ASN A 60 -11.34 -0.43 -2.20
C ASN A 60 -12.37 -1.24 -2.98
N THR A 61 -13.44 -1.68 -2.33
CA THR A 61 -14.50 -2.52 -2.92
C THR A 61 -15.62 -1.74 -3.60
N SER A 62 -15.59 -0.41 -3.54
CA SER A 62 -16.62 0.44 -4.16
C SER A 62 -16.70 0.25 -5.68
N ARG A 63 -17.90 0.41 -6.26
CA ARG A 63 -18.08 0.36 -7.73
C ARG A 63 -17.17 1.35 -8.47
N LYS A 64 -16.94 2.53 -7.90
CA LYS A 64 -16.08 3.57 -8.47
C LYS A 64 -14.64 3.09 -8.58
N THR A 65 -14.11 2.53 -7.49
CA THR A 65 -12.75 1.98 -7.45
C THR A 65 -12.61 0.78 -8.37
N GLN A 66 -13.52 -0.18 -8.28
CA GLN A 66 -13.47 -1.42 -9.09
C GLN A 66 -13.49 -1.12 -10.59
N LYS A 67 -14.35 -0.19 -11.03
CA LYS A 67 -14.38 0.30 -12.41
C LYS A 67 -13.04 0.91 -12.81
N TRP A 68 -12.50 1.81 -11.99
CA TRP A 68 -11.22 2.45 -12.28
C TRP A 68 -10.08 1.42 -12.41
N LEU A 69 -10.02 0.43 -11.52
CA LEU A 69 -9.00 -0.63 -11.57
C LEU A 69 -9.09 -1.43 -12.87
N SER A 70 -10.29 -1.85 -13.26
CA SER A 70 -10.50 -2.61 -14.52
C SER A 70 -10.16 -1.82 -15.78
N GLU A 71 -10.24 -0.50 -15.74
CA GLU A 71 -9.96 0.36 -16.90
C GLU A 71 -8.48 0.78 -16.99
N ASN A 72 -7.70 0.68 -15.89
CA ASN A 72 -6.39 1.34 -15.79
C ASN A 72 -5.22 0.43 -15.40
N LEU A 73 -5.46 -0.76 -14.86
CA LEU A 73 -4.43 -1.74 -14.48
C LEU A 73 -4.51 -2.99 -15.37
N ASP A 74 -3.41 -3.74 -15.44
CA ASP A 74 -3.33 -4.96 -16.25
C ASP A 74 -4.26 -6.05 -15.71
N ASP A 75 -4.19 -6.31 -14.40
CA ASP A 75 -5.11 -7.18 -13.66
C ASP A 75 -5.12 -6.80 -12.17
N TYR A 76 -6.15 -7.24 -11.44
CA TYR A 76 -6.27 -7.04 -10.00
C TYR A 76 -7.11 -8.12 -9.32
N THR A 77 -6.82 -8.40 -8.05
CA THR A 77 -7.64 -9.32 -7.27
C THR A 77 -8.98 -8.68 -6.95
N SER A 78 -10.05 -9.13 -7.64
CA SER A 78 -11.39 -8.63 -7.36
C SER A 78 -11.85 -9.01 -5.94
N PRO A 79 -12.78 -8.24 -5.34
CA PRO A 79 -13.31 -8.50 -4.01
C PRO A 79 -13.89 -9.91 -3.84
N ASN A 80 -14.38 -10.53 -4.91
CA ASN A 80 -14.99 -11.87 -4.88
C ASN A 80 -13.98 -13.00 -4.66
N ILE A 81 -12.69 -12.75 -4.91
CA ILE A 81 -11.63 -13.76 -4.82
C ILE A 81 -10.93 -13.69 -3.45
N ARG A 82 -11.02 -12.54 -2.77
CA ARG A 82 -10.31 -12.30 -1.51
C ARG A 82 -11.16 -12.79 -0.33
N PRO A 83 -10.65 -13.69 0.52
CA PRO A 83 -11.37 -14.08 1.72
C PRO A 83 -11.44 -12.89 2.69
N PRO A 84 -12.60 -12.63 3.32
CA PRO A 84 -12.73 -11.56 4.30
C PRO A 84 -11.89 -11.82 5.55
N ASN A 85 -11.42 -10.75 6.18
CA ASN A 85 -10.64 -10.78 7.44
C ASN A 85 -9.40 -11.68 7.39
N SER A 86 -8.74 -11.77 6.24
CA SER A 86 -7.56 -12.64 6.04
C SER A 86 -6.29 -11.81 5.78
N PRO A 87 -5.73 -11.12 6.80
CA PRO A 87 -4.50 -10.35 6.66
C PRO A 87 -3.29 -11.26 6.41
N ASP A 88 -3.36 -12.52 6.83
CA ASP A 88 -2.40 -13.60 6.53
C ASP A 88 -2.29 -13.88 5.01
N CYS A 89 -3.38 -13.68 4.27
CA CYS A 89 -3.41 -13.80 2.82
C CYS A 89 -2.88 -12.56 2.09
N ASN A 90 -2.30 -11.58 2.79
CA ASN A 90 -1.64 -10.42 2.21
C ASN A 90 -0.20 -10.32 2.74
N PRO A 91 0.83 -10.58 1.91
CA PRO A 91 2.23 -10.45 2.33
C PRO A 91 2.53 -9.09 2.98
N TYR A 92 1.89 -8.03 2.48
CA TYR A 92 2.00 -6.68 3.01
C TYR A 92 1.47 -6.57 4.46
N ASP A 93 0.27 -7.07 4.73
CA ASP A 93 -0.31 -7.00 6.09
C ASP A 93 0.33 -7.99 7.05
N PHE A 94 0.75 -9.16 6.55
CA PHE A 94 1.37 -10.21 7.36
C PHE A 94 2.76 -9.83 7.87
N TYR A 95 3.60 -9.23 7.02
CA TYR A 95 5.01 -9.00 7.37
C TYR A 95 5.36 -7.52 7.55
N LEU A 96 5.04 -6.68 6.55
CA LEU A 96 5.61 -5.34 6.43
C LEU A 96 5.26 -4.46 7.62
N TRP A 97 3.97 -4.37 7.98
CA TRP A 97 3.54 -3.50 9.07
C TRP A 97 4.13 -3.92 10.39
N GLY A 98 4.25 -5.23 10.66
CA GLY A 98 4.93 -5.74 11.84
C GLY A 98 6.42 -5.36 11.87
N ALA A 99 7.10 -5.40 10.72
CA ALA A 99 8.50 -4.97 10.62
C ALA A 99 8.67 -3.46 10.88
N VAL A 100 7.82 -2.63 10.26
CA VAL A 100 7.83 -1.17 10.42
C VAL A 100 7.51 -0.79 11.86
N GLU A 101 6.46 -1.37 12.45
CA GLU A 101 6.04 -1.09 13.82
C GLU A 101 7.13 -1.47 14.83
N ARG A 102 7.75 -2.64 14.66
CA ARG A 102 8.86 -3.08 15.51
C ARG A 102 10.01 -2.09 15.51
N ASP A 103 10.39 -1.54 14.36
CA ASP A 103 11.48 -0.55 14.28
C ASP A 103 11.05 0.82 14.80
N THR A 104 9.85 1.29 14.44
CA THR A 104 9.38 2.60 14.86
C THR A 104 9.21 2.71 16.36
N ASN A 105 8.78 1.63 17.01
CA ASN A 105 8.48 1.57 18.44
C ASN A 105 9.69 1.21 19.32
N ARG A 106 10.90 1.00 18.74
CA ARG A 106 12.12 0.74 19.53
C ARG A 106 12.45 1.88 20.51
N THR A 107 12.10 3.10 20.14
CA THR A 107 12.24 4.30 20.98
C THR A 107 11.04 5.21 20.74
N ALA A 108 10.69 6.07 21.70
CA ALA A 108 9.61 7.01 21.51
C ALA A 108 9.87 7.98 20.34
N CYS A 109 8.85 8.28 19.55
CA CYS A 109 8.81 9.45 18.68
C CYS A 109 7.89 10.47 19.33
N ASN A 110 8.40 11.65 19.67
CA ASN A 110 7.63 12.68 20.38
C ASN A 110 6.96 13.66 19.42
N THR A 111 7.36 13.64 18.14
CA THR A 111 6.76 14.47 17.10
C THR A 111 6.29 13.66 15.91
N MET A 112 5.28 14.18 15.20
CA MET A 112 4.82 13.60 13.94
C MET A 112 5.93 13.58 12.87
N ALA A 113 6.82 14.57 12.90
CA ALA A 113 7.95 14.66 11.98
C ALA A 113 8.96 13.52 12.21
N GLU A 114 9.33 13.26 13.46
CA GLU A 114 10.18 12.12 13.85
C GLU A 114 9.57 10.79 13.40
N LEU A 115 8.26 10.60 13.67
CA LEU A 115 7.58 9.36 13.29
C LEU A 115 7.58 9.15 11.77
N LYS A 116 7.24 10.19 11.00
CA LYS A 116 7.28 10.12 9.52
C LYS A 116 8.69 9.83 8.99
N ALA A 117 9.70 10.48 9.56
CA ALA A 117 11.09 10.25 9.17
C ALA A 117 11.52 8.81 9.46
N ARG A 118 11.14 8.26 10.61
CA ARG A 118 11.46 6.88 11.00
C ARG A 118 10.74 5.86 10.12
N ILE A 119 9.44 6.02 9.87
CA ILE A 119 8.70 5.16 8.92
C ILE A 119 9.36 5.20 7.54
N THR A 120 9.72 6.38 7.06
CA THR A 120 10.40 6.53 5.77
C THR A 120 11.74 5.80 5.73
N LEU A 121 12.50 5.84 6.83
CA LEU A 121 13.76 5.11 6.96
C LEU A 121 13.54 3.59 7.00
N CYS A 122 12.51 3.12 7.69
CA CYS A 122 12.13 1.70 7.72
C CYS A 122 11.86 1.20 6.30
N PHE A 123 10.99 1.89 5.56
CA PHE A 123 10.63 1.52 4.19
C PHE A 123 11.85 1.45 3.27
N LYS A 124 12.82 2.37 3.43
CA LYS A 124 14.07 2.36 2.66
C LYS A 124 15.02 1.22 3.02
N LYS A 125 14.93 0.68 4.24
CA LYS A 125 15.83 -0.35 4.78
C LYS A 125 15.29 -1.76 4.62
N LEU A 126 14.05 -1.92 4.17
CA LEU A 126 13.48 -3.25 3.94
C LEU A 126 14.32 -3.98 2.91
N PRO A 127 14.87 -5.14 3.26
CA PRO A 127 15.75 -5.87 2.37
C PRO A 127 14.90 -6.54 1.29
N ARG A 128 15.34 -6.47 0.02
CA ARG A 128 14.57 -6.94 -1.15
C ARG A 128 14.16 -8.41 -1.06
N ASP A 129 14.94 -9.24 -0.37
CA ASP A 129 14.70 -10.68 -0.22
C ASP A 129 13.68 -11.02 0.89
N GLN A 130 13.23 -10.03 1.67
CA GLN A 130 12.21 -10.20 2.71
C GLN A 130 10.88 -9.52 2.38
N VAL A 131 10.77 -8.98 1.17
CA VAL A 131 9.61 -8.23 0.68
C VAL A 131 8.96 -8.98 -0.47
#